data_AF-S0F9Q9-F1
#
_entry.id   AF-S0F9Q9-F1
#
_cell.length_a   1.000
_cell.length_b   1.000
_cell.length_c   1.000
_cell.angle_alpha   90.00
_cell.angle_beta   90.00
_cell.angle_gamma   90.00
#
_symmetry.space_group_name_H-M   'P 1'
#
loop_
_entity.id
_entity.type
_entity.pdbx_description
1 polymer ?
#
loop_
_entity_poly.entity_id
_entity_poly.type
_entity_poly.pdbx_seq_one_letter_code
_entity_poly.pdbx_strand_id
1 'polypeptide(L)'
;MKKTILTGAMLALSSFCWGTDIHSDNFKELCNIYAAATRALNEMHSAADWEQTQKVLAELQKKCQNDPSLQAVLQLTYPTCPKELKDSYEGALKEQLEMKDAVKRLSMAGTLQAENISTTINGFVKAVYLQELVYDERRGNEGAPYETKEQRDARMKWWRDGKFGMFIHYGLYSGLAGEFQGKKYEGCVEWIQMQSGADFDTYKKEALPRFNPQSGMAEQWVKLAKEAGCTYTVLTSRHHEGFNMFNTPEYDFNVVNLKGIDIAREYSEACKKYDMKAGYYVSLLDWNHPDYDPSGSGISYPAGNYEAEKQGKRHFGNHEKYKEYLFTIFNELINQYKVDLVWWDFSQPKFQGDYAWGATRLMKALFDKYPKAIQNNRLYHSDNHLSEGGIKVTPTWKGDYSTAEHHIPANGIDGDWEACQTLNGTWGYSADNQKWKTSEELIHELVDVVSRGGNFLLNIGPKSDGSIPEESIRLFKEIGKWMKTNGEAIYGTRANPFDKEFEWGRITRKGDDRLYLIMYGKPESGKIELPCTFDKGKVKASMLHGNKAVKVEQDAERNMCVIDVSSVQFNEPATVVELQGKWSL
;
A
#
# COMPACT_ATOMS: atom_id res chain seq x y z
N MET A 1 -26.57 -44.65 19.64
CA MET A 1 -27.99 -44.39 19.34
C MET A 1 -28.43 -43.26 20.25
N LYS A 2 -28.93 -42.07 19.89
CA LYS A 2 -29.40 -41.41 18.66
C LYS A 2 -29.04 -39.91 18.86
N LYS A 3 -28.27 -39.26 17.99
CA LYS A 3 -28.72 -38.36 16.90
C LYS A 3 -29.97 -37.52 17.20
N THR A 4 -29.81 -36.21 16.98
CA THR A 4 -30.77 -35.20 16.47
C THR A 4 -31.26 -34.14 17.48
N ILE A 5 -31.32 -32.90 16.97
CA ILE A 5 -31.93 -31.67 17.49
C ILE A 5 -30.95 -30.70 18.18
N LEU A 6 -30.12 -30.02 17.38
CA LEU A 6 -29.64 -28.66 17.64
C LEU A 6 -29.16 -28.01 16.32
N THR A 7 -30.05 -28.03 15.34
CA THR A 7 -29.96 -27.25 14.09
C THR A 7 -31.31 -26.58 13.93
N GLY A 8 -31.42 -25.31 14.33
CA GLY A 8 -32.69 -24.58 14.26
C GLY A 8 -32.78 -23.23 14.95
N ALA A 9 -31.73 -22.73 15.63
CA ALA A 9 -31.82 -21.49 16.41
C ALA A 9 -30.97 -20.32 15.88
N MET A 10 -30.37 -20.41 14.67
CA MET A 10 -29.53 -19.34 14.11
C MET A 10 -29.91 -18.91 12.69
N LEU A 11 -31.14 -19.19 12.26
CA LEU A 11 -31.67 -18.83 10.94
C LEU A 11 -33.06 -18.18 10.99
N ALA A 12 -33.47 -17.67 12.15
CA ALA A 12 -34.78 -17.05 12.37
C ALA A 12 -34.66 -15.66 13.03
N LEU A 13 -33.76 -14.82 12.52
CA LEU A 13 -33.70 -13.40 12.87
C LEU A 13 -33.76 -12.47 11.63
N SER A 14 -34.10 -13.00 10.46
CA SER A 14 -34.26 -12.21 9.23
C SER A 14 -35.67 -12.33 8.66
N SER A 15 -36.67 -11.93 9.44
CA SER A 15 -38.05 -11.74 8.94
C SER A 15 -38.95 -11.21 10.05
N PHE A 16 -38.62 -10.08 10.69
CA PHE A 16 -39.63 -9.29 11.40
C PHE A 16 -39.07 -7.90 11.69
N CYS A 17 -39.21 -7.01 10.71
CA CYS A 17 -39.45 -5.59 10.92
C CYS A 17 -39.85 -4.99 9.56
N TRP A 18 -41.10 -4.52 9.48
CA TRP A 18 -41.78 -3.87 8.34
C TRP A 18 -42.28 -4.83 7.24
N GLY A 19 -43.59 -5.14 7.28
CA GLY A 19 -44.29 -5.99 6.31
C GLY A 19 -44.60 -5.30 4.98
N THR A 20 -43.59 -4.81 4.29
CA THR A 20 -43.69 -4.23 2.94
C THR A 20 -42.89 -5.06 1.95
N ASP A 21 -43.56 -5.63 0.94
CA ASP A 21 -42.89 -6.28 -0.18
C ASP A 21 -42.14 -5.23 -1.01
N ILE A 22 -40.83 -5.43 -1.21
CA ILE A 22 -39.98 -4.54 -2.00
C ILE A 22 -39.91 -5.05 -3.45
N HIS A 23 -40.08 -4.14 -4.41
CA HIS A 23 -40.05 -4.40 -5.85
C HIS A 23 -39.14 -3.42 -6.59
N SER A 24 -38.81 -3.72 -7.84
CA SER A 24 -37.97 -2.86 -8.69
C SER A 24 -38.58 -1.46 -8.91
N ASP A 25 -39.90 -1.33 -8.88
CA ASP A 25 -40.59 -0.03 -9.01
C ASP A 25 -40.31 0.90 -7.82
N ASN A 26 -40.03 0.36 -6.62
CA ASN A 26 -39.63 1.17 -5.47
C ASN A 26 -38.26 1.82 -5.68
N PHE A 27 -37.32 1.10 -6.31
CA PHE A 27 -36.02 1.67 -6.70
C PHE A 27 -36.13 2.71 -7.81
N LYS A 28 -37.01 2.49 -8.80
CA LYS A 28 -37.29 3.51 -9.84
C LYS A 28 -37.80 4.81 -9.23
N GLU A 29 -38.67 4.69 -8.23
CA GLU A 29 -39.21 5.86 -7.54
C GLU A 29 -38.15 6.58 -6.71
N LEU A 30 -37.21 5.84 -6.12
CA LEU A 30 -36.03 6.41 -5.47
C LEU A 30 -35.10 7.12 -6.47
N CYS A 31 -34.89 6.55 -7.66
CA CYS A 31 -34.17 7.22 -8.75
C CYS A 31 -34.85 8.54 -9.17
N ASN A 32 -36.19 8.56 -9.24
CA ASN A 32 -36.93 9.78 -9.57
C ASN A 32 -36.69 10.88 -8.53
N ILE A 33 -36.61 10.51 -7.24
CA ILE A 33 -36.29 11.43 -6.15
C ILE A 33 -34.87 11.99 -6.32
N TYR A 34 -33.87 11.15 -6.59
CA TYR A 34 -32.50 11.61 -6.83
C TYR A 34 -32.41 12.52 -8.06
N ALA A 35 -32.98 12.13 -9.19
CA ALA A 35 -32.96 12.95 -10.40
C ALA A 35 -33.64 14.31 -10.21
N ALA A 36 -34.75 14.36 -9.45
CA ALA A 36 -35.42 15.62 -9.11
C ALA A 36 -34.56 16.51 -8.19
N ALA A 37 -33.92 15.92 -7.18
CA ALA A 37 -33.01 16.63 -6.29
C ALA A 37 -31.78 17.16 -7.05
N THR A 38 -31.16 16.35 -7.92
CA THR A 38 -30.03 16.73 -8.76
C THR A 38 -30.37 17.92 -9.65
N ARG A 39 -31.55 17.93 -10.28
CA ARG A 39 -32.01 19.08 -11.08
C ARG A 39 -32.12 20.35 -10.24
N ALA A 40 -32.83 20.28 -9.11
CA ALA A 40 -33.01 21.42 -8.22
C ALA A 40 -31.66 21.98 -7.70
N LEU A 41 -30.71 21.10 -7.37
CA LEU A 41 -29.38 21.48 -6.91
C LEU A 41 -28.54 22.12 -8.03
N ASN A 42 -28.62 21.62 -9.27
CA ASN A 42 -27.87 22.19 -10.39
C ASN A 42 -28.44 23.54 -10.88
N GLU A 43 -29.74 23.78 -10.67
CA GLU A 43 -30.41 25.06 -10.99
C GLU A 43 -30.13 26.17 -9.95
N MET A 44 -29.54 25.82 -8.80
CA MET A 44 -29.16 26.78 -7.77
C MET A 44 -27.84 27.47 -8.13
N HIS A 45 -27.92 28.75 -8.55
CA HIS A 45 -26.75 29.53 -8.96
C HIS A 45 -26.29 30.52 -7.88
N SER A 46 -27.15 30.83 -6.91
CA SER A 46 -26.88 31.77 -5.83
C SER A 46 -27.67 31.44 -4.57
N ALA A 47 -27.36 32.11 -3.46
CA ALA A 47 -28.15 32.01 -2.23
C ALA A 47 -29.60 32.54 -2.37
N ALA A 48 -29.90 33.34 -3.41
CA ALA A 48 -31.25 33.84 -3.67
C ALA A 48 -32.18 32.74 -4.24
N ASP A 49 -31.62 31.71 -4.88
CA ASP A 49 -32.36 30.57 -5.45
C ASP A 49 -32.68 29.49 -4.40
N TRP A 50 -32.23 29.72 -3.16
CA TRP A 50 -32.34 28.75 -2.07
C TRP A 50 -33.78 28.46 -1.67
N GLU A 51 -34.67 29.46 -1.64
CA GLU A 51 -36.04 29.26 -1.16
C GLU A 51 -36.81 28.25 -2.04
N GLN A 52 -36.59 28.28 -3.36
CA GLN A 52 -37.20 27.35 -4.30
C GLN A 52 -36.58 25.95 -4.16
N THR A 53 -35.25 25.86 -4.10
CA THR A 53 -34.52 24.60 -3.94
C THR A 53 -34.92 23.91 -2.63
N GLN A 54 -35.00 24.67 -1.54
CA GLN A 54 -35.40 24.17 -0.23
C GLN A 54 -36.82 23.58 -0.23
N LYS A 55 -37.78 24.22 -0.92
CA LYS A 55 -39.15 23.70 -1.05
C LYS A 55 -39.15 22.34 -1.76
N VAL A 56 -38.43 22.22 -2.87
CA VAL A 56 -38.32 20.96 -3.62
C VAL A 56 -37.69 19.85 -2.77
N LEU A 57 -36.58 20.14 -2.10
CA LEU A 57 -35.92 19.14 -1.23
C LEU A 57 -36.83 18.72 -0.06
N ALA A 58 -37.55 19.65 0.56
CA ALA A 58 -38.48 19.35 1.64
C ALA A 58 -39.65 18.46 1.18
N GLU A 59 -40.19 18.69 -0.02
CA GLU A 59 -41.25 17.86 -0.60
C GLU A 59 -40.76 16.45 -0.92
N LEU A 60 -39.59 16.33 -1.54
CA LEU A 60 -38.95 15.05 -1.84
C LEU A 60 -38.63 14.26 -0.56
N GLN A 61 -38.13 14.94 0.47
CA GLN A 61 -37.87 14.34 1.78
C GLN A 61 -39.15 13.81 2.41
N LYS A 62 -40.21 14.63 2.44
CA LYS A 62 -41.51 14.25 3.00
C LYS A 62 -42.12 13.08 2.24
N LYS A 63 -41.99 13.05 0.92
CA LYS A 63 -42.42 11.94 0.06
C LYS A 63 -41.70 10.65 0.46
N CYS A 64 -40.38 10.71 0.60
CA CYS A 64 -39.58 9.55 1.01
C CYS A 64 -39.90 9.08 2.43
N GLN A 65 -40.12 9.99 3.39
CA GLN A 65 -40.45 9.67 4.77
C GLN A 65 -41.85 9.06 4.94
N ASN A 66 -42.81 9.45 4.10
CA ASN A 66 -44.19 9.00 4.19
C ASN A 66 -44.48 7.71 3.39
N ASP A 67 -43.53 7.24 2.57
CA ASP A 67 -43.65 5.99 1.81
C ASP A 67 -42.88 4.86 2.51
N PRO A 68 -43.57 3.89 3.15
CA PRO A 68 -42.93 2.79 3.84
C PRO A 68 -42.07 1.90 2.92
N SER A 69 -42.37 1.86 1.62
CA SER A 69 -41.64 1.07 0.64
C SER A 69 -40.31 1.73 0.29
N LEU A 70 -40.29 3.07 0.17
CA LEU A 70 -39.04 3.82 0.03
C LEU A 70 -38.18 3.72 1.29
N GLN A 71 -38.80 3.84 2.47
CA GLN A 71 -38.08 3.61 3.73
C GLN A 71 -37.49 2.20 3.81
N ALA A 72 -38.23 1.17 3.38
CA ALA A 72 -37.74 -0.21 3.34
C ALA A 72 -36.56 -0.37 2.36
N VAL A 73 -36.61 0.23 1.18
CA VAL A 73 -35.49 0.24 0.21
C VAL A 73 -34.25 0.92 0.78
N LEU A 74 -34.39 2.04 1.49
CA LEU A 74 -33.27 2.76 2.11
C LEU A 74 -32.60 1.98 3.26
N GLN A 75 -33.28 0.98 3.82
CA GLN A 75 -32.69 0.07 4.82
C GLN A 75 -31.91 -1.10 4.19
N LEU A 76 -32.01 -1.31 2.88
CA LEU A 76 -31.27 -2.37 2.20
C LEU A 76 -29.78 -2.01 2.05
N THR A 77 -28.93 -2.97 2.38
CA THR A 77 -27.53 -3.06 1.90
C THR A 77 -27.43 -4.01 0.71
N TYR A 78 -26.38 -3.91 -0.09
CA TYR A 78 -26.15 -4.82 -1.23
C TYR A 78 -26.20 -6.31 -0.85
N PRO A 79 -25.64 -6.76 0.30
CA PRO A 79 -25.80 -8.15 0.78
C PRO A 79 -27.23 -8.54 1.15
N THR A 80 -28.00 -7.62 1.71
CA THR A 80 -29.40 -7.86 2.12
C THR A 80 -30.41 -7.67 0.99
N CYS A 81 -30.00 -7.06 -0.13
CA CYS A 81 -30.83 -6.86 -1.30
C CYS A 81 -31.07 -8.19 -2.03
N PRO A 82 -32.35 -8.58 -2.29
CA PRO A 82 -32.69 -9.76 -3.07
C PRO A 82 -31.97 -9.76 -4.42
N LYS A 83 -31.51 -10.94 -4.86
CA LYS A 83 -30.67 -11.08 -6.05
C LYS A 83 -31.30 -10.46 -7.29
N GLU A 84 -32.59 -10.63 -7.46
CA GLU A 84 -33.43 -10.12 -8.54
C GLU A 84 -33.62 -8.59 -8.53
N LEU A 85 -33.28 -7.91 -7.43
CA LEU A 85 -33.39 -6.46 -7.29
C LEU A 85 -32.04 -5.74 -7.31
N LYS A 86 -30.92 -6.48 -7.41
CA LYS A 86 -29.56 -5.90 -7.37
C LYS A 86 -29.30 -4.90 -8.49
N ASP A 87 -29.73 -5.17 -9.71
CA ASP A 87 -29.57 -4.23 -10.83
C ASP A 87 -30.33 -2.92 -10.58
N SER A 88 -31.51 -2.99 -9.95
CA SER A 88 -32.30 -1.82 -9.59
C SER A 88 -31.66 -1.03 -8.44
N TYR A 89 -31.08 -1.74 -7.47
CA TYR A 89 -30.30 -1.16 -6.38
C TYR A 89 -29.05 -0.43 -6.87
N GLU A 90 -28.26 -1.05 -7.77
CA GLU A 90 -27.09 -0.43 -8.39
C GLU A 90 -27.47 0.79 -9.25
N GLY A 91 -28.57 0.71 -9.98
CA GLY A 91 -29.12 1.85 -10.72
C GLY A 91 -29.46 3.04 -9.81
N ALA A 92 -30.08 2.79 -8.67
CA ALA A 92 -30.38 3.83 -7.68
C ALA A 92 -29.12 4.42 -7.04
N LEU A 93 -28.09 3.61 -6.78
CA LEU A 93 -26.80 4.11 -6.30
C LEU A 93 -26.11 5.04 -7.30
N LYS A 94 -26.21 4.74 -8.61
CA LYS A 94 -25.67 5.61 -9.65
C LYS A 94 -26.37 6.97 -9.67
N GLU A 95 -27.69 7.00 -9.58
CA GLU A 95 -28.44 8.26 -9.52
C GLU A 95 -28.18 9.04 -8.21
N GLN A 96 -27.99 8.36 -7.08
CA GLN A 96 -27.56 8.99 -5.83
C GLN A 96 -26.20 9.68 -5.97
N LEU A 97 -25.27 9.09 -6.72
CA LEU A 97 -23.95 9.66 -6.95
C LEU A 97 -24.05 10.99 -7.72
N GLU A 98 -24.88 11.06 -8.75
CA GLU A 98 -25.13 12.30 -9.50
C GLU A 98 -25.67 13.43 -8.61
N MET A 99 -26.55 13.08 -7.66
CA MET A 99 -27.05 14.02 -6.65
C MET A 99 -25.92 14.49 -5.71
N LYS A 100 -25.08 13.58 -5.21
CA LYS A 100 -23.92 13.92 -4.36
C LYS A 100 -22.92 14.81 -5.11
N ASP A 101 -22.71 14.57 -6.40
CA ASP A 101 -21.85 15.40 -7.24
C ASP A 101 -22.43 16.80 -7.46
N ALA A 102 -23.75 16.94 -7.58
CA ALA A 102 -24.39 18.26 -7.61
C ALA A 102 -24.15 19.05 -6.30
N VAL A 103 -24.26 18.39 -5.14
CA VAL A 103 -23.92 19.00 -3.84
C VAL A 103 -22.45 19.44 -3.80
N LYS A 104 -21.54 18.60 -4.28
CA LYS A 104 -20.11 18.92 -4.34
C LYS A 104 -19.83 20.14 -5.24
N ARG A 105 -20.46 20.22 -6.41
CA ARG A 105 -20.35 21.38 -7.31
C ARG A 105 -20.81 22.67 -6.63
N LEU A 106 -21.92 22.64 -5.88
CA LEU A 106 -22.39 23.79 -5.09
C LEU A 106 -21.40 24.18 -3.97
N SER A 107 -20.78 23.19 -3.32
CA SER A 107 -19.74 23.44 -2.31
C SER A 107 -18.54 24.16 -2.91
N MET A 108 -18.09 23.71 -4.09
CA MET A 108 -16.93 24.27 -4.79
C MET A 108 -17.20 25.67 -5.35
N ALA A 109 -18.46 25.96 -5.73
CA ALA A 109 -18.89 27.27 -6.19
C ALA A 109 -19.04 28.31 -5.05
N GLY A 110 -18.84 27.91 -3.79
CA GLY A 110 -18.97 28.79 -2.63
C GLY A 110 -20.42 29.04 -2.18
N THR A 111 -21.40 28.45 -2.86
CA THR A 111 -22.84 28.63 -2.57
C THR A 111 -23.25 28.01 -1.21
N LEU A 112 -22.47 27.04 -0.70
CA LEU A 112 -22.70 26.40 0.61
C LEU A 112 -22.02 27.08 1.81
N GLN A 113 -21.47 28.29 1.64
CA GLN A 113 -20.80 29.02 2.73
C GLN A 113 -21.76 29.45 3.86
N ALA A 114 -23.07 29.48 3.60
CA ALA A 114 -24.08 29.71 4.62
C ALA A 114 -24.42 28.40 5.37
N GLU A 115 -24.21 28.39 6.68
CA GLU A 115 -24.36 27.22 7.56
C GLU A 115 -25.76 26.57 7.49
N ASN A 116 -26.81 27.38 7.31
CA ASN A 116 -28.20 26.93 7.18
C ASN A 116 -28.47 26.14 5.89
N ILE A 117 -27.83 26.52 4.78
CA ILE A 117 -27.98 25.86 3.47
C ILE A 117 -27.30 24.49 3.52
N SER A 118 -26.04 24.45 3.98
CA SER A 118 -25.27 23.22 4.14
C SER A 118 -25.98 22.22 5.05
N THR A 119 -26.48 22.68 6.21
CA THR A 119 -27.19 21.84 7.17
C THR A 119 -28.46 21.22 6.57
N THR A 120 -29.23 22.01 5.80
CA THR A 120 -30.49 21.53 5.19
C THR A 120 -30.23 20.51 4.09
N ILE A 121 -29.26 20.77 3.21
CA ILE A 121 -28.89 19.83 2.14
C ILE A 121 -28.33 18.53 2.74
N ASN A 122 -27.46 18.60 3.74
CA ASN A 122 -26.94 17.41 4.41
C ASN A 122 -28.04 16.62 5.12
N GLY A 123 -29.02 17.31 5.72
CA GLY A 123 -30.20 16.69 6.31
C GLY A 123 -31.05 15.94 5.28
N PHE A 124 -31.28 16.54 4.11
CA PHE A 124 -31.97 15.91 2.99
C PHE A 124 -31.22 14.67 2.50
N VAL A 125 -29.93 14.81 2.15
CA VAL A 125 -29.10 13.71 1.64
C VAL A 125 -29.13 12.53 2.60
N LYS A 126 -29.03 12.78 3.91
CA LYS A 126 -29.13 11.74 4.93
C LYS A 126 -30.49 11.07 4.99
N ALA A 127 -31.58 11.82 4.82
CA ALA A 127 -32.94 11.30 4.88
C ALA A 127 -33.31 10.40 3.69
N VAL A 128 -32.66 10.61 2.53
CA VAL A 128 -32.87 9.81 1.32
C VAL A 128 -31.68 8.91 0.98
N TYR A 129 -30.73 8.71 1.89
CA TYR A 129 -29.49 7.98 1.61
C TYR A 129 -29.76 6.48 1.44
N LEU A 130 -29.70 5.98 0.21
CA LEU A 130 -29.57 4.56 -0.05
C LEU A 130 -28.17 4.17 0.41
N GLN A 131 -28.12 3.18 1.31
CA GLN A 131 -26.85 2.67 1.81
C GLN A 131 -26.02 2.27 0.61
N GLU A 132 -24.86 2.89 0.42
CA GLU A 132 -24.00 2.54 -0.70
C GLU A 132 -23.52 1.10 -0.54
N LEU A 133 -22.89 0.56 -1.58
CA LEU A 133 -21.93 -0.51 -1.41
C LEU A 133 -20.79 0.07 -0.56
N VAL A 134 -21.04 0.17 0.74
CA VAL A 134 -20.05 0.56 1.70
C VAL A 134 -19.14 -0.67 1.76
N TYR A 135 -18.05 -0.64 0.99
CA TYR A 135 -16.88 -1.51 1.23
C TYR A 135 -16.33 -1.37 2.66
N ASP A 136 -16.87 -0.41 3.42
CA ASP A 136 -16.70 -0.13 4.84
C ASP A 136 -17.95 -0.62 5.65
N GLU A 137 -18.41 -1.87 5.45
CA GLU A 137 -19.19 -2.53 6.51
C GLU A 137 -18.24 -2.71 7.71
N ARG A 138 -18.01 -1.65 8.48
CA ARG A 138 -17.20 -1.71 9.70
C ARG A 138 -17.84 -2.71 10.65
N ARG A 139 -17.29 -3.92 10.69
CA ARG A 139 -17.59 -4.96 11.67
C ARG A 139 -16.41 -5.05 12.63
N GLY A 140 -16.25 -4.05 13.51
CA GLY A 140 -15.09 -3.98 14.41
C GLY A 140 -13.76 -3.85 13.66
N ASN A 141 -12.61 -4.04 14.32
CA ASN A 141 -11.26 -3.73 13.82
C ASN A 141 -10.81 -4.45 12.50
N GLU A 142 -11.69 -5.12 11.74
CA GLU A 142 -11.41 -5.75 10.44
C GLU A 142 -10.18 -6.69 10.43
N GLY A 143 -10.00 -7.42 11.53
CA GLY A 143 -8.86 -8.33 11.72
C GLY A 143 -7.57 -7.64 12.19
N ALA A 144 -7.53 -6.30 12.26
CA ALA A 144 -6.43 -5.58 12.89
C ALA A 144 -6.42 -5.84 14.40
N PRO A 145 -5.24 -5.91 15.03
CA PRO A 145 -5.15 -6.16 16.47
C PRO A 145 -5.86 -5.04 17.26
N TYR A 146 -6.58 -5.42 18.31
CA TYR A 146 -7.05 -4.46 19.31
C TYR A 146 -5.85 -4.06 20.17
N GLU A 147 -5.33 -2.85 19.95
CA GLU A 147 -4.17 -2.33 20.67
C GLU A 147 -4.33 -0.84 20.96
N THR A 148 -3.74 -0.39 22.08
CA THR A 148 -3.59 1.04 22.36
C THR A 148 -2.50 1.64 21.46
N LYS A 149 -2.44 2.98 21.42
CA LYS A 149 -1.37 3.68 20.68
C LYS A 149 0.02 3.26 21.15
N GLU A 150 0.22 3.09 22.45
CA GLU A 150 1.52 2.70 23.03
C GLU A 150 1.91 1.27 22.64
N GLN A 151 0.95 0.35 22.62
CA GLN A 151 1.15 -1.03 22.19
C GLN A 151 1.52 -1.10 20.71
N ARG A 152 0.79 -0.34 19.87
CA ARG A 152 1.11 -0.18 18.45
C ARG A 152 2.50 0.41 18.24
N ASP A 153 2.81 1.47 18.98
CA ASP A 153 4.10 2.16 18.88
C ASP A 153 5.26 1.23 19.26
N ALA A 154 5.06 0.37 20.26
CA ALA A 154 6.03 -0.67 20.62
C ALA A 154 6.19 -1.73 19.51
N ARG A 155 5.08 -2.16 18.88
CA ARG A 155 5.09 -3.12 17.76
C ARG A 155 5.77 -2.57 16.51
N MET A 156 5.49 -1.32 16.17
CA MET A 156 6.05 -0.63 14.98
C MET A 156 7.48 -0.12 15.17
N LYS A 157 7.98 -0.05 16.41
CA LYS A 157 9.27 0.58 16.74
C LYS A 157 10.44 0.03 15.91
N TRP A 158 10.54 -1.30 15.77
CA TRP A 158 11.64 -1.92 15.05
C TRP A 158 11.68 -1.48 13.59
N TRP A 159 10.51 -1.30 12.97
CA TRP A 159 10.38 -0.92 11.57
C TRP A 159 10.65 0.56 11.40
N ARG A 160 10.05 1.42 12.24
CA ARG A 160 10.30 2.88 12.24
C ARG A 160 11.75 3.24 12.47
N ASP A 161 12.46 2.45 13.28
CA ASP A 161 13.88 2.68 13.55
C ASP A 161 14.79 2.01 12.52
N GLY A 162 14.29 0.96 11.84
CA GLY A 162 15.04 0.15 10.88
C GLY A 162 15.30 0.84 9.54
N LYS A 163 14.37 1.68 9.09
CA LYS A 163 14.44 2.60 7.93
C LYS A 163 14.73 2.04 6.53
N PHE A 164 15.52 0.98 6.41
CA PHE A 164 15.98 0.46 5.12
C PHE A 164 15.77 -1.06 5.04
N GLY A 165 15.14 -1.51 3.96
CA GLY A 165 14.89 -2.91 3.65
C GLY A 165 15.21 -3.27 2.20
N MET A 166 15.31 -4.57 1.91
CA MET A 166 15.47 -5.09 0.55
C MET A 166 14.23 -5.86 0.09
N PHE A 167 13.73 -5.54 -1.10
CA PHE A 167 12.71 -6.30 -1.80
C PHE A 167 13.36 -7.33 -2.73
N ILE A 168 12.78 -8.52 -2.85
CA ILE A 168 13.29 -9.60 -3.70
C ILE A 168 12.14 -10.11 -4.56
N HIS A 169 12.14 -9.75 -5.86
CA HIS A 169 11.19 -10.26 -6.84
C HIS A 169 11.79 -11.42 -7.62
N TYR A 170 11.38 -12.63 -7.25
CA TYR A 170 11.87 -13.87 -7.84
C TYR A 170 10.72 -14.86 -8.06
N GLY A 171 10.57 -15.32 -9.31
CA GLY A 171 9.50 -16.20 -9.78
C GLY A 171 9.80 -16.70 -11.19
N LEU A 172 8.84 -17.36 -11.86
CA LEU A 172 9.06 -17.93 -13.19
C LEU A 172 9.43 -16.86 -14.23
N TYR A 173 8.92 -15.64 -14.08
CA TYR A 173 9.32 -14.48 -14.87
C TYR A 173 10.84 -14.20 -14.85
N SER A 174 11.57 -14.57 -13.80
CA SER A 174 13.04 -14.48 -13.78
C SER A 174 13.71 -15.42 -14.80
N GLY A 175 13.05 -16.53 -15.17
CA GLY A 175 13.47 -17.42 -16.25
C GLY A 175 13.22 -16.83 -17.64
N LEU A 176 12.15 -16.03 -17.77
CA LEU A 176 11.83 -15.31 -19.00
C LEU A 176 12.75 -14.13 -19.25
N ALA A 177 13.24 -13.49 -18.18
CA ALA A 177 14.24 -12.42 -18.26
C ALA A 177 13.83 -11.25 -19.19
N GLY A 178 12.53 -10.96 -19.28
CA GLY A 178 11.98 -9.92 -20.16
C GLY A 178 11.73 -10.36 -21.61
N GLU A 179 11.85 -11.64 -21.93
CA GLU A 179 11.59 -12.17 -23.28
C GLU A 179 10.66 -13.39 -23.21
N PHE A 180 9.62 -13.38 -24.05
CA PHE A 180 8.63 -14.44 -24.15
C PHE A 180 8.26 -14.66 -25.61
N GLN A 181 8.36 -15.90 -26.08
CA GLN A 181 8.10 -16.31 -27.47
C GLN A 181 8.86 -15.49 -28.52
N GLY A 182 10.13 -15.14 -28.23
CA GLY A 182 10.97 -14.34 -29.13
C GLY A 182 10.63 -12.85 -29.16
N LYS A 183 9.65 -12.41 -28.36
CA LYS A 183 9.31 -10.99 -28.19
C LYS A 183 9.87 -10.47 -26.89
N LYS A 184 10.51 -9.29 -26.96
CA LYS A 184 11.00 -8.56 -25.79
C LYS A 184 9.92 -7.69 -25.19
N TYR A 185 9.91 -7.62 -23.87
CA TYR A 185 8.99 -6.82 -23.06
C TYR A 185 9.80 -5.88 -22.18
N GLU A 186 9.40 -4.61 -22.15
CA GLU A 186 10.03 -3.55 -21.37
C GLU A 186 9.13 -3.13 -20.20
N GLY A 187 9.71 -2.47 -19.19
CA GLY A 187 8.99 -2.08 -17.97
C GLY A 187 8.89 -3.23 -16.97
N CYS A 188 7.71 -3.39 -16.34
CA CYS A 188 7.42 -4.41 -15.33
C CYS A 188 7.45 -5.83 -15.93
N VAL A 189 8.61 -6.49 -15.98
CA VAL A 189 8.77 -7.78 -16.70
C VAL A 189 8.17 -8.95 -15.95
N GLU A 190 7.92 -8.81 -14.65
CA GLU A 190 7.10 -9.75 -13.87
C GLU A 190 5.62 -9.78 -14.32
N TRP A 191 5.18 -8.80 -15.12
CA TRP A 191 3.86 -8.76 -15.76
C TRP A 191 3.84 -9.33 -17.18
N ILE A 192 4.92 -9.97 -17.64
CA ILE A 192 5.04 -10.46 -19.03
C ILE A 192 3.92 -11.43 -19.44
N GLN A 193 3.34 -12.20 -18.50
CA GLN A 193 2.16 -13.02 -18.78
C GLN A 193 0.98 -12.14 -19.21
N MET A 194 0.64 -11.12 -18.41
CA MET A 194 -0.44 -10.21 -18.72
C MET A 194 -0.16 -9.42 -20.01
N GLN A 195 1.05 -8.90 -20.16
CA GLN A 195 1.43 -8.07 -21.31
C GLN A 195 1.46 -8.86 -22.63
N SER A 196 1.74 -10.17 -22.57
CA SER A 196 1.69 -11.05 -23.73
C SER A 196 0.30 -11.49 -24.11
N GLY A 197 -0.67 -11.41 -23.18
CA GLY A 197 -1.99 -12.00 -23.35
C GLY A 197 -1.97 -13.53 -23.24
N ALA A 198 -0.87 -14.13 -22.78
CA ALA A 198 -0.72 -15.57 -22.71
C ALA A 198 -1.64 -16.19 -21.66
N ASP A 199 -2.32 -17.27 -22.04
CA ASP A 199 -3.01 -18.13 -21.09
C ASP A 199 -2.01 -18.87 -20.18
N PHE A 200 -2.52 -19.46 -19.10
CA PHE A 200 -1.71 -20.18 -18.12
C PHE A 200 -0.85 -21.29 -18.73
N ASP A 201 -1.43 -22.15 -19.58
CA ASP A 201 -0.74 -23.32 -20.11
C ASP A 201 0.39 -22.88 -21.04
N THR A 202 0.14 -21.87 -21.88
CA THR A 202 1.16 -21.25 -22.73
C THR A 202 2.27 -20.61 -21.90
N TYR A 203 1.94 -19.84 -20.87
CA TYR A 203 2.91 -19.21 -19.98
C TYR A 203 3.77 -20.25 -19.26
N LYS A 204 3.12 -21.22 -18.60
CA LYS A 204 3.77 -22.29 -17.83
C LYS A 204 4.70 -23.13 -18.70
N LYS A 205 4.27 -23.49 -19.92
CA LYS A 205 5.05 -24.32 -20.84
C LYS A 205 6.41 -23.69 -21.18
N GLU A 206 6.48 -22.37 -21.24
CA GLU A 206 7.71 -21.66 -21.59
C GLU A 206 8.50 -21.19 -20.36
N ALA A 207 7.83 -20.62 -19.37
CA ALA A 207 8.49 -20.04 -18.19
C ALA A 207 9.10 -21.13 -17.29
N LEU A 208 8.40 -22.26 -17.10
CA LEU A 208 8.83 -23.30 -16.16
C LEU A 208 10.16 -23.97 -16.56
N PRO A 209 10.41 -24.37 -17.82
CA PRO A 209 11.72 -24.91 -18.22
C PRO A 209 12.86 -23.90 -18.11
N ARG A 210 12.58 -22.61 -18.29
CA ARG A 210 13.57 -21.54 -18.23
C ARG A 210 13.92 -21.11 -16.81
N PHE A 211 13.09 -21.44 -15.83
CA PHE A 211 13.31 -21.18 -14.41
C PHE A 211 14.12 -22.31 -13.74
N ASN A 212 15.33 -22.03 -13.27
CA ASN A 212 16.27 -23.07 -12.80
C ASN A 212 16.90 -22.75 -11.43
N PRO A 213 16.11 -22.56 -10.36
CA PRO A 213 16.61 -22.17 -9.05
C PRO A 213 17.68 -23.12 -8.54
N GLN A 214 18.67 -22.57 -7.83
CA GLN A 214 19.70 -23.33 -7.13
C GLN A 214 19.55 -23.17 -5.63
N SER A 215 19.88 -24.23 -4.88
CA SER A 215 19.87 -24.19 -3.42
C SER A 215 20.97 -23.25 -2.89
N GLY A 216 20.68 -22.58 -1.77
CA GLY A 216 21.60 -21.66 -1.08
C GLY A 216 21.61 -20.24 -1.66
N MET A 217 20.82 -19.94 -2.70
CA MET A 217 20.77 -18.60 -3.28
C MET A 217 20.09 -17.59 -2.35
N ALA A 218 19.03 -18.01 -1.64
CA ALA A 218 18.31 -17.13 -0.73
C ALA A 218 19.21 -16.62 0.42
N GLU A 219 20.19 -17.43 0.86
CA GLU A 219 21.20 -16.99 1.82
C GLU A 219 22.01 -15.81 1.29
N GLN A 220 22.40 -15.83 0.01
CA GLN A 220 23.18 -14.76 -0.59
C GLN A 220 22.39 -13.45 -0.68
N TRP A 221 21.08 -13.51 -0.93
CA TRP A 221 20.21 -12.33 -0.96
C TRP A 221 20.17 -11.65 0.41
N VAL A 222 19.86 -12.42 1.46
CA VAL A 222 19.78 -11.90 2.83
C VAL A 222 21.14 -11.41 3.32
N LYS A 223 22.22 -12.10 2.97
CA LYS A 223 23.58 -11.67 3.29
C LYS A 223 23.91 -10.33 2.64
N LEU A 224 23.61 -10.15 1.35
CA LEU A 224 23.81 -8.87 0.66
C LEU A 224 22.99 -7.76 1.32
N ALA A 225 21.73 -8.03 1.67
CA ALA A 225 20.89 -7.07 2.39
C ALA A 225 21.52 -6.65 3.73
N LYS A 226 22.05 -7.61 4.50
CA LYS A 226 22.75 -7.32 5.76
C LYS A 226 24.00 -6.48 5.53
N GLU A 227 24.81 -6.81 4.53
CA GLU A 227 26.02 -6.06 4.17
C GLU A 227 25.71 -4.62 3.72
N ALA A 228 24.56 -4.41 3.07
CA ALA A 228 24.08 -3.09 2.66
C ALA A 228 23.52 -2.24 3.81
N GLY A 229 23.25 -2.85 4.98
CA GLY A 229 22.61 -2.19 6.11
C GLY A 229 21.08 -2.28 6.12
N CYS A 230 20.47 -3.18 5.36
CA CYS A 230 19.05 -3.45 5.52
C CYS A 230 18.75 -4.07 6.89
N THR A 231 17.58 -3.77 7.45
CA THR A 231 17.09 -4.32 8.73
C THR A 231 15.94 -5.31 8.55
N TYR A 232 15.34 -5.32 7.37
CA TYR A 232 14.34 -6.28 6.93
C TYR A 232 14.50 -6.61 5.46
N THR A 233 13.92 -7.73 5.05
CA THR A 233 13.81 -8.12 3.64
C THR A 233 12.38 -8.55 3.35
N VAL A 234 11.96 -8.48 2.09
CA VAL A 234 10.63 -8.91 1.63
C VAL A 234 10.80 -9.79 0.41
N LEU A 235 10.43 -11.08 0.51
CA LEU A 235 10.48 -12.03 -0.60
C LEU A 235 9.10 -12.16 -1.25
N THR A 236 9.03 -12.15 -2.58
CA THR A 236 7.83 -12.61 -3.30
C THR A 236 7.57 -14.09 -3.02
N SER A 237 6.75 -14.41 -2.02
CA SER A 237 6.37 -15.80 -1.74
C SER A 237 5.43 -16.34 -2.82
N ARG A 238 4.68 -15.44 -3.45
CA ARG A 238 3.94 -15.65 -4.70
C ARG A 238 3.71 -14.30 -5.37
N HIS A 239 3.80 -14.26 -6.69
CA HIS A 239 3.44 -13.09 -7.50
C HIS A 239 2.12 -13.34 -8.24
N HIS A 240 1.66 -12.39 -9.06
CA HIS A 240 0.41 -12.48 -9.81
C HIS A 240 0.33 -13.72 -10.73
N GLU A 241 1.47 -14.25 -11.16
CA GLU A 241 1.56 -15.52 -11.90
C GLU A 241 1.12 -16.74 -11.07
N GLY A 242 0.80 -16.60 -9.79
CA GLY A 242 0.28 -17.69 -8.96
C GLY A 242 1.28 -18.79 -8.58
N PHE A 243 2.55 -18.70 -9.01
CA PHE A 243 3.58 -19.67 -8.66
C PHE A 243 4.06 -19.46 -7.21
N ASN A 244 3.87 -20.48 -6.37
CA ASN A 244 4.26 -20.41 -4.96
C ASN A 244 5.74 -20.76 -4.77
N MET A 245 6.48 -19.88 -4.12
CA MET A 245 7.92 -20.02 -3.81
C MET A 245 8.19 -20.85 -2.54
N PHE A 246 7.21 -21.65 -2.13
CA PHE A 246 7.21 -22.48 -0.93
C PHE A 246 6.34 -23.72 -1.12
N ASN A 247 6.41 -24.68 -0.19
CA ASN A 247 5.60 -25.90 -0.31
C ASN A 247 4.12 -25.63 -0.03
N THR A 248 3.24 -25.96 -0.97
CA THR A 248 1.78 -25.88 -0.84
C THR A 248 1.18 -27.27 -1.11
N PRO A 249 0.95 -28.10 -0.07
CA PRO A 249 0.62 -29.53 -0.26
C PRO A 249 -0.62 -29.81 -1.10
N GLU A 250 -1.61 -28.91 -1.05
CA GLU A 250 -2.87 -29.06 -1.79
C GLU A 250 -2.81 -28.51 -3.23
N TYR A 251 -1.71 -27.84 -3.62
CA TYR A 251 -1.60 -27.13 -4.89
C TYR A 251 -0.23 -27.34 -5.53
N ASP A 252 -0.22 -28.08 -6.64
CA ASP A 252 1.01 -28.54 -7.31
C ASP A 252 1.85 -27.45 -7.98
N PHE A 253 1.29 -26.26 -8.20
CA PHE A 253 1.97 -25.16 -8.89
C PHE A 253 2.86 -24.38 -7.92
N ASN A 254 3.90 -25.06 -7.42
CA ASN A 254 4.86 -24.52 -6.48
C ASN A 254 6.28 -25.01 -6.75
N VAL A 255 7.27 -24.26 -6.26
CA VAL A 255 8.70 -24.50 -6.50
C VAL A 255 9.20 -25.81 -5.89
N VAL A 256 8.63 -26.26 -4.78
CA VAL A 256 9.05 -27.52 -4.14
C VAL A 256 8.65 -28.71 -4.99
N ASN A 257 7.40 -28.75 -5.45
CA ASN A 257 6.92 -29.81 -6.31
C ASN A 257 7.59 -29.81 -7.69
N LEU A 258 7.77 -28.62 -8.28
CA LEU A 258 8.21 -28.51 -9.67
C LEU A 258 9.74 -28.36 -9.85
N LYS A 259 10.46 -28.00 -8.79
CA LYS A 259 11.93 -27.79 -8.81
C LYS A 259 12.68 -28.46 -7.66
N GLY A 260 11.98 -29.00 -6.66
CA GLY A 260 12.61 -29.73 -5.55
C GLY A 260 13.31 -28.86 -4.50
N ILE A 261 13.10 -27.53 -4.54
CA ILE A 261 13.77 -26.57 -3.66
C ILE A 261 12.73 -25.70 -2.96
N ASP A 262 12.83 -25.55 -1.65
CA ASP A 262 11.96 -24.70 -0.84
C ASP A 262 12.63 -23.33 -0.60
N ILE A 263 12.41 -22.40 -1.53
CA ILE A 263 13.07 -21.08 -1.54
C ILE A 263 12.67 -20.25 -0.32
N ALA A 264 11.39 -20.26 0.08
CA ALA A 264 10.94 -19.56 1.27
C ALA A 264 11.57 -20.11 2.56
N ARG A 265 11.82 -21.44 2.63
CA ARG A 265 12.55 -22.04 3.77
C ARG A 265 13.98 -21.54 3.85
N GLU A 266 14.73 -21.61 2.75
CA GLU A 266 16.11 -21.11 2.70
C GLU A 266 16.17 -19.63 3.08
N TYR A 267 15.23 -18.83 2.56
CA TYR A 267 15.07 -17.42 2.90
C TYR A 267 14.78 -17.19 4.39
N SER A 268 13.84 -17.93 4.97
CA SER A 268 13.47 -17.82 6.38
C SER A 268 14.63 -18.19 7.30
N GLU A 269 15.35 -19.27 6.98
CA GLU A 269 16.53 -19.72 7.70
C GLU A 269 17.68 -18.71 7.60
N ALA A 270 17.90 -18.13 6.41
CA ALA A 270 18.86 -17.07 6.21
C ALA A 270 18.50 -15.81 7.01
N CYS A 271 17.21 -15.40 7.02
CA CYS A 271 16.77 -14.28 7.83
C CYS A 271 17.06 -14.50 9.31
N LYS A 272 16.79 -15.72 9.82
CA LYS A 272 17.15 -16.09 11.19
C LYS A 272 18.66 -16.05 11.42
N LYS A 273 19.46 -16.56 10.49
CA LYS A 273 20.95 -16.61 10.56
C LYS A 273 21.58 -15.21 10.65
N TYR A 274 21.03 -14.23 9.91
CA TYR A 274 21.59 -12.88 9.81
C TYR A 274 20.89 -11.83 10.70
N ASP A 275 19.98 -12.28 11.59
CA ASP A 275 19.14 -11.41 12.41
C ASP A 275 18.43 -10.34 11.56
N MET A 276 17.77 -10.82 10.51
CA MET A 276 16.99 -10.02 9.58
C MET A 276 15.51 -10.25 9.84
N LYS A 277 14.71 -9.18 9.79
CA LYS A 277 13.26 -9.31 9.82
C LYS A 277 12.76 -9.91 8.50
N ALA A 278 11.99 -10.98 8.61
CA ALA A 278 11.51 -11.76 7.47
C ALA A 278 10.14 -11.25 7.02
N GLY A 279 10.10 -10.66 5.83
CA GLY A 279 8.90 -10.18 5.17
C GLY A 279 8.52 -11.06 4.00
N TYR A 280 7.22 -11.23 3.77
CA TYR A 280 6.71 -11.94 2.59
C TYR A 280 5.75 -11.06 1.84
N TYR A 281 6.06 -10.85 0.57
CA TYR A 281 5.11 -10.33 -0.38
C TYR A 281 4.15 -11.43 -0.79
N VAL A 282 2.86 -11.14 -0.69
CA VAL A 282 1.78 -12.05 -1.05
C VAL A 282 0.92 -11.36 -2.07
N SER A 283 0.98 -11.83 -3.31
CA SER A 283 0.00 -11.39 -4.28
C SER A 283 -1.40 -11.87 -3.89
N LEU A 284 -2.37 -10.96 -3.97
CA LEU A 284 -3.81 -11.22 -3.86
C LEU A 284 -4.39 -11.68 -5.19
N LEU A 285 -3.75 -11.32 -6.31
CA LEU A 285 -4.14 -11.73 -7.65
C LEU A 285 -3.59 -13.13 -7.95
N ASP A 286 -4.29 -13.87 -8.81
CA ASP A 286 -3.78 -15.11 -9.39
C ASP A 286 -4.29 -15.25 -10.82
N TRP A 287 -3.43 -14.97 -11.79
CA TRP A 287 -3.78 -15.01 -13.22
C TRP A 287 -4.11 -16.41 -13.73
N ASN A 288 -3.83 -17.44 -12.94
CA ASN A 288 -3.92 -18.83 -13.34
C ASN A 288 -5.06 -19.58 -12.64
N HIS A 289 -5.62 -19.03 -11.56
CA HIS A 289 -6.67 -19.70 -10.82
C HIS A 289 -8.04 -19.55 -11.51
N PRO A 290 -8.74 -20.66 -11.85
CA PRO A 290 -10.00 -20.61 -12.60
C PRO A 290 -11.15 -19.89 -11.87
N ASP A 291 -11.13 -19.91 -10.54
CA ASP A 291 -12.13 -19.24 -9.71
C ASP A 291 -11.81 -17.77 -9.39
N TYR A 292 -10.63 -17.24 -9.79
CA TYR A 292 -10.26 -15.86 -9.51
C TYR A 292 -11.11 -14.89 -10.35
N ASP A 293 -11.84 -13.97 -9.70
CA ASP A 293 -12.62 -12.92 -10.33
C ASP A 293 -11.66 -11.79 -10.70
N PRO A 294 -11.51 -11.52 -11.99
CA PRO A 294 -10.51 -10.57 -12.44
C PRO A 294 -11.04 -9.17 -12.71
N SER A 295 -12.29 -8.90 -12.37
CA SER A 295 -12.77 -7.51 -12.28
C SER A 295 -11.88 -6.65 -11.38
N GLY A 296 -11.07 -7.26 -10.51
CA GLY A 296 -10.03 -6.62 -9.70
C GLY A 296 -8.61 -6.51 -10.28
N SER A 297 -8.30 -7.00 -11.50
CA SER A 297 -7.02 -6.90 -12.26
C SER A 297 -6.61 -8.26 -12.85
N GLY A 298 -5.89 -8.22 -13.97
CA GLY A 298 -5.16 -9.36 -14.53
C GLY A 298 -5.92 -10.13 -15.61
N ILE A 299 -5.30 -11.15 -16.21
CA ILE A 299 -5.94 -12.13 -17.11
C ILE A 299 -6.23 -13.38 -16.30
N SER A 300 -7.40 -13.98 -16.44
CA SER A 300 -7.77 -15.22 -15.78
C SER A 300 -7.87 -16.26 -16.86
N TYR A 301 -7.21 -17.38 -16.66
CA TYR A 301 -7.65 -18.66 -17.19
C TYR A 301 -9.21 -18.79 -17.27
N PRO A 302 -9.79 -19.47 -18.27
CA PRO A 302 -9.16 -20.30 -19.31
C PRO A 302 -8.65 -19.50 -20.51
N ALA A 303 -8.00 -20.19 -21.45
CA ALA A 303 -7.51 -19.63 -22.70
C ALA A 303 -8.60 -18.84 -23.46
N GLY A 304 -8.21 -17.71 -24.06
CA GLY A 304 -9.12 -16.82 -24.79
C GLY A 304 -9.78 -15.72 -23.96
N ASN A 305 -9.65 -15.73 -22.64
CA ASN A 305 -10.24 -14.69 -21.77
C ASN A 305 -9.69 -13.28 -22.02
N TYR A 306 -8.43 -13.15 -22.46
CA TYR A 306 -7.86 -11.86 -22.85
C TYR A 306 -8.62 -11.21 -24.01
N GLU A 307 -8.98 -11.99 -25.03
CA GLU A 307 -9.77 -11.50 -26.17
C GLU A 307 -11.26 -11.36 -25.83
N ALA A 308 -11.79 -12.22 -24.95
CA ALA A 308 -13.16 -12.14 -24.46
C ALA A 308 -13.39 -10.89 -23.57
N GLU A 309 -12.40 -10.48 -22.79
CA GLU A 309 -12.40 -9.26 -21.99
C GLU A 309 -12.58 -8.01 -22.85
N LYS A 310 -11.86 -7.90 -23.97
CA LYS A 310 -12.04 -6.80 -24.94
C LYS A 310 -13.48 -6.69 -25.46
N GLN A 311 -14.26 -7.75 -25.33
CA GLN A 311 -15.66 -7.85 -25.75
C GLN A 311 -16.65 -7.83 -24.58
N GLY A 312 -16.19 -7.65 -23.34
CA GLY A 312 -17.02 -7.69 -22.13
C GLY A 312 -17.61 -9.07 -21.78
N LYS A 313 -17.03 -10.15 -22.30
CA LYS A 313 -17.55 -11.54 -22.17
C LYS A 313 -16.62 -12.44 -21.36
N ARG A 314 -15.97 -11.87 -20.36
CA ARG A 314 -14.97 -12.59 -19.58
C ARG A 314 -15.61 -13.68 -18.70
N HIS A 315 -14.99 -14.85 -18.61
CA HIS A 315 -15.49 -15.99 -17.83
C HIS A 315 -14.58 -16.30 -16.65
N PHE A 316 -15.15 -16.51 -15.46
CA PHE A 316 -14.44 -17.02 -14.29
C PHE A 316 -15.37 -17.89 -13.45
N GLY A 317 -14.77 -18.68 -12.56
CA GLY A 317 -15.47 -19.59 -11.66
C GLY A 317 -16.09 -18.87 -10.46
N ASN A 318 -16.09 -19.53 -9.30
CA ASN A 318 -16.69 -18.98 -8.08
C ASN A 318 -15.63 -18.34 -7.19
N HIS A 319 -15.61 -17.01 -7.14
CA HIS A 319 -14.62 -16.26 -6.37
C HIS A 319 -14.57 -16.59 -4.87
N GLU A 320 -15.66 -17.07 -4.26
CA GLU A 320 -15.62 -17.55 -2.88
C GLU A 320 -14.67 -18.75 -2.70
N LYS A 321 -14.57 -19.64 -3.71
CA LYS A 321 -13.58 -20.72 -3.70
C LYS A 321 -12.16 -20.19 -3.83
N TYR A 322 -11.96 -19.13 -4.61
CA TYR A 322 -10.67 -18.46 -4.69
C TYR A 322 -10.25 -17.86 -3.34
N LYS A 323 -11.17 -17.25 -2.60
CA LYS A 323 -10.87 -16.76 -1.23
C LYS A 323 -10.47 -17.88 -0.28
N GLU A 324 -11.13 -19.05 -0.35
CA GLU A 324 -10.70 -20.22 0.43
C GLU A 324 -9.31 -20.71 0.01
N TYR A 325 -9.03 -20.79 -1.30
CA TYR A 325 -7.70 -21.10 -1.83
C TYR A 325 -6.63 -20.14 -1.30
N LEU A 326 -6.86 -18.82 -1.45
CA LEU A 326 -5.96 -17.77 -1.00
C LEU A 326 -5.67 -17.90 0.50
N PHE A 327 -6.72 -18.14 1.31
CA PHE A 327 -6.57 -18.34 2.75
C PHE A 327 -5.78 -19.60 3.09
N THR A 328 -6.00 -20.71 2.37
CA THR A 328 -5.23 -21.95 2.56
C THR A 328 -3.75 -21.74 2.23
N ILE A 329 -3.43 -21.14 1.07
CA ILE A 329 -2.06 -20.83 0.67
C ILE A 329 -1.38 -19.90 1.68
N PHE A 330 -2.07 -18.86 2.13
CA PHE A 330 -1.53 -17.95 3.14
C PHE A 330 -1.29 -18.66 4.49
N ASN A 331 -2.19 -19.56 4.90
CA ASN A 331 -1.97 -20.37 6.10
C ASN A 331 -0.76 -21.27 5.98
N GLU A 332 -0.54 -21.92 4.85
CA GLU A 332 0.65 -22.73 4.61
C GLU A 332 1.93 -21.90 4.79
N LEU A 333 1.96 -20.69 4.25
CA LEU A 333 3.08 -19.76 4.42
C LEU A 333 3.34 -19.43 5.89
N ILE A 334 2.34 -18.92 6.62
CA ILE A 334 2.51 -18.54 8.03
C ILE A 334 2.70 -19.76 8.94
N ASN A 335 2.31 -20.96 8.49
CA ASN A 335 2.50 -22.24 9.19
C ASN A 335 3.89 -22.80 9.12
N GLN A 336 4.56 -22.60 7.99
CA GLN A 336 5.86 -23.19 7.76
C GLN A 336 7.02 -22.25 8.09
N TYR A 337 6.80 -20.92 8.07
CA TYR A 337 7.88 -19.94 8.21
C TYR A 337 7.58 -18.85 9.24
N LYS A 338 8.64 -18.32 9.86
CA LYS A 338 8.53 -17.14 10.72
C LYS A 338 8.23 -15.91 9.87
N VAL A 339 7.23 -15.11 10.28
CA VAL A 339 6.81 -13.88 9.61
C VAL A 339 6.94 -12.69 10.56
N ASP A 340 7.69 -11.67 10.15
CA ASP A 340 7.76 -10.36 10.83
C ASP A 340 6.95 -9.28 10.06
N LEU A 341 6.74 -9.45 8.75
CA LEU A 341 6.04 -8.50 7.88
C LEU A 341 5.27 -9.24 6.77
N VAL A 342 4.06 -8.79 6.43
CA VAL A 342 3.35 -9.19 5.21
C VAL A 342 3.12 -7.99 4.31
N TRP A 343 3.52 -8.12 3.04
CA TRP A 343 3.38 -7.07 2.03
C TRP A 343 2.35 -7.53 1.00
N TRP A 344 1.10 -7.07 1.13
CA TRP A 344 0.00 -7.47 0.25
C TRP A 344 0.07 -6.77 -1.10
N ASP A 345 -0.35 -7.44 -2.18
CA ASP A 345 -0.39 -6.81 -3.48
C ASP A 345 -1.39 -7.45 -4.48
N PHE A 346 -2.41 -6.75 -4.94
CA PHE A 346 -2.96 -5.53 -4.37
C PHE A 346 -4.45 -5.49 -4.66
N SER A 347 -5.10 -4.55 -4.01
CA SER A 347 -6.52 -4.30 -4.16
C SER A 347 -6.78 -3.12 -5.10
N GLN A 348 -7.96 -3.10 -5.70
CA GLN A 348 -8.46 -2.01 -6.53
C GLN A 348 -9.65 -1.30 -5.88
N PRO A 349 -10.03 -0.08 -6.32
CA PRO A 349 -11.10 0.71 -5.67
C PRO A 349 -12.40 -0.07 -5.47
N LYS A 350 -12.77 -0.92 -6.42
CA LYS A 350 -13.99 -1.73 -6.42
C LYS A 350 -13.72 -3.22 -6.19
N PHE A 351 -12.53 -3.58 -5.73
CA PHE A 351 -12.13 -4.98 -5.52
C PHE A 351 -11.06 -5.06 -4.42
N GLN A 352 -11.53 -5.02 -3.17
CA GLN A 352 -10.68 -4.87 -1.99
C GLN A 352 -11.30 -5.50 -0.74
N GLY A 353 -10.51 -5.62 0.34
CA GLY A 353 -11.00 -5.97 1.67
C GLY A 353 -11.66 -7.35 1.73
N ASP A 354 -12.67 -7.50 2.60
CA ASP A 354 -13.37 -8.77 2.79
C ASP A 354 -14.12 -9.26 1.55
N TYR A 355 -14.69 -8.34 0.78
CA TYR A 355 -15.40 -8.66 -0.45
C TYR A 355 -14.50 -9.44 -1.42
N ALA A 356 -13.34 -8.87 -1.74
CA ALA A 356 -12.41 -9.46 -2.71
C ALA A 356 -11.56 -10.57 -2.11
N TRP A 357 -11.09 -10.42 -0.87
CA TRP A 357 -9.98 -11.27 -0.38
C TRP A 357 -10.31 -12.06 0.88
N GLY A 358 -11.43 -11.78 1.54
CA GLY A 358 -11.62 -12.25 2.92
C GLY A 358 -10.56 -11.67 3.86
N ALA A 359 -10.22 -10.39 3.66
CA ALA A 359 -9.17 -9.66 4.33
C ALA A 359 -9.15 -9.82 5.86
N THR A 360 -10.31 -9.72 6.52
CA THR A 360 -10.46 -9.88 7.97
C THR A 360 -9.93 -11.24 8.43
N ARG A 361 -10.23 -12.30 7.68
CA ARG A 361 -9.79 -13.66 8.02
C ARG A 361 -8.29 -13.83 7.82
N LEU A 362 -7.73 -13.27 6.74
CA LEU A 362 -6.28 -13.26 6.47
C LEU A 362 -5.51 -12.51 7.57
N MET A 363 -5.95 -11.29 7.89
CA MET A 363 -5.36 -10.46 8.94
C MET A 363 -5.45 -11.14 10.31
N LYS A 364 -6.61 -11.70 10.66
CA LYS A 364 -6.77 -12.41 11.93
C LYS A 364 -5.81 -13.59 12.03
N ALA A 365 -5.67 -14.39 10.98
CA ALA A 365 -4.73 -15.52 10.98
C ALA A 365 -3.27 -15.06 11.16
N LEU A 366 -2.88 -13.95 10.52
CA LEU A 366 -1.57 -13.34 10.71
C LEU A 366 -1.34 -12.92 12.16
N PHE A 367 -2.23 -12.10 12.73
CA PHE A 367 -2.02 -11.51 14.05
C PHE A 367 -2.26 -12.47 15.21
N ASP A 368 -3.16 -13.45 15.08
CA ASP A 368 -3.31 -14.53 16.06
C ASP A 368 -1.99 -15.30 16.23
N LYS A 369 -1.28 -15.52 15.11
CA LYS A 369 -0.05 -16.30 15.09
C LYS A 369 1.20 -15.46 15.38
N TYR A 370 1.28 -14.30 14.76
CA TYR A 370 2.39 -13.36 14.83
C TYR A 370 1.87 -11.99 15.32
N PRO A 371 1.55 -11.85 16.61
CA PRO A 371 0.97 -10.61 17.16
C PRO A 371 1.90 -9.40 17.08
N LYS A 372 3.18 -9.60 16.74
CA LYS A 372 4.17 -8.53 16.52
C LYS A 372 4.47 -8.27 15.05
N ALA A 373 3.85 -9.01 14.12
CA ALA A 373 3.99 -8.75 12.70
C ALA A 373 3.42 -7.38 12.33
N ILE A 374 3.78 -6.90 11.15
CA ILE A 374 3.20 -5.69 10.56
C ILE A 374 2.75 -5.98 9.13
N GLN A 375 1.87 -5.13 8.59
CA GLN A 375 1.45 -5.25 7.20
C GLN A 375 1.27 -3.90 6.51
N ASN A 376 1.43 -3.88 5.18
CA ASN A 376 1.10 -2.70 4.39
C ASN A 376 -0.42 -2.50 4.25
N ASN A 377 -0.82 -1.44 3.56
CA ASN A 377 -2.20 -1.02 3.37
C ASN A 377 -2.91 -1.61 2.15
N ARG A 378 -2.28 -2.54 1.40
CA ARG A 378 -2.73 -2.94 0.05
C ARG A 378 -3.69 -4.15 0.01
N LEU A 379 -4.02 -4.71 1.18
CA LEU A 379 -5.18 -5.60 1.32
C LEU A 379 -6.50 -4.83 1.16
N TYR A 380 -6.42 -3.51 1.24
CA TYR A 380 -7.45 -2.55 0.88
C TYR A 380 -6.94 -1.65 -0.24
N HIS A 381 -7.85 -1.03 -0.99
CA HIS A 381 -7.46 0.01 -1.93
C HIS A 381 -6.95 1.21 -1.16
N SER A 382 -5.86 1.77 -1.66
CA SER A 382 -5.38 3.08 -1.27
C SER A 382 -5.14 3.89 -2.52
N ASP A 383 -5.53 5.16 -2.50
CA ASP A 383 -5.31 6.14 -3.59
C ASP A 383 -3.80 6.42 -3.86
N ASN A 384 -2.90 5.58 -3.33
CA ASN A 384 -1.45 5.76 -3.31
C ASN A 384 -0.77 5.22 -4.59
N HIS A 385 -1.54 4.91 -5.63
CA HIS A 385 -0.99 4.66 -6.97
C HIS A 385 -0.72 5.99 -7.70
N LEU A 386 0.30 6.01 -8.56
CA LEU A 386 0.78 7.17 -9.32
C LEU A 386 -0.32 8.01 -10.01
N SER A 387 -1.49 7.41 -10.27
CA SER A 387 -2.61 8.01 -10.98
C SER A 387 -3.65 8.74 -10.12
N GLU A 388 -3.61 8.68 -8.78
CA GLU A 388 -4.77 9.07 -7.93
C GLU A 388 -4.54 10.19 -6.89
N GLY A 389 -3.50 11.02 -7.05
CA GLY A 389 -3.45 12.34 -6.38
C GLY A 389 -2.71 12.41 -5.04
N GLY A 390 -1.73 11.52 -4.83
CA GLY A 390 -0.76 11.60 -3.73
C GLY A 390 -1.02 10.60 -2.61
N ILE A 391 0.02 10.27 -1.85
CA ILE A 391 -0.06 9.23 -0.81
C ILE A 391 -0.75 9.78 0.44
N LYS A 392 -1.85 9.14 0.84
CA LYS A 392 -2.58 9.45 2.07
C LYS A 392 -2.19 8.49 3.19
N VAL A 393 -2.30 9.00 4.42
CA VAL A 393 -2.17 8.18 5.63
C VAL A 393 -3.28 7.15 5.63
N THR A 394 -2.89 5.88 5.72
CA THR A 394 -3.84 4.79 5.76
C THR A 394 -4.45 4.71 7.16
N PRO A 395 -5.78 4.57 7.29
CA PRO A 395 -6.41 4.17 8.55
C PRO A 395 -5.81 2.86 9.08
N THR A 396 -5.51 2.79 10.38
CA THR A 396 -4.79 1.64 10.97
C THR A 396 -5.48 0.29 10.81
N TRP A 397 -6.80 0.27 10.58
CA TRP A 397 -7.55 -0.96 10.32
C TRP A 397 -7.31 -1.52 8.91
N LYS A 398 -6.88 -0.71 7.94
CA LYS A 398 -6.53 -1.15 6.58
C LYS A 398 -5.08 -1.65 6.47
N GLY A 399 -4.23 -1.35 7.44
CA GLY A 399 -2.81 -1.68 7.44
C GLY A 399 -2.01 -0.85 8.43
N ASP A 400 -0.77 -1.28 8.69
CA ASP A 400 0.12 -0.62 9.64
C ASP A 400 0.90 0.55 9.03
N TYR A 401 1.06 0.58 7.71
CA TYR A 401 1.76 1.66 7.01
C TYR A 401 1.26 1.81 5.58
N SER A 402 1.36 3.03 5.04
CA SER A 402 1.06 3.34 3.64
C SER A 402 2.24 2.97 2.74
N THR A 403 1.97 2.60 1.49
CA THR A 403 3.01 2.35 0.48
C THR A 403 3.04 3.42 -0.60
N ALA A 404 4.23 3.88 -0.95
CA ALA A 404 4.56 4.73 -2.08
C ALA A 404 5.37 3.90 -3.09
N GLU A 405 4.93 3.82 -4.34
CA GLU A 405 5.61 2.98 -5.35
C GLU A 405 6.15 3.84 -6.49
N HIS A 406 7.42 3.66 -6.85
CA HIS A 406 8.13 4.42 -7.90
C HIS A 406 8.12 5.95 -7.73
N HIS A 407 7.70 6.45 -6.57
CA HIS A 407 7.67 7.86 -6.24
C HIS A 407 8.00 8.09 -4.77
N ILE A 408 8.73 9.16 -4.49
CA ILE A 408 8.97 9.65 -3.12
C ILE A 408 8.11 10.91 -2.95
N PRO A 409 7.17 10.93 -1.98
CA PRO A 409 6.36 12.10 -1.65
C PRO A 409 7.19 13.37 -1.62
N ALA A 410 6.74 14.44 -2.28
CA ALA A 410 7.46 15.71 -2.27
C ALA A 410 7.58 16.29 -0.84
N ASN A 411 6.55 16.10 -0.02
CA ASN A 411 6.51 16.42 1.39
C ASN A 411 6.38 15.12 2.21
N GLY A 412 6.84 15.12 3.46
CA GLY A 412 6.59 14.01 4.38
C GLY A 412 5.09 13.76 4.60
N ILE A 413 4.75 12.53 4.98
CA ILE A 413 3.39 12.11 5.29
C ILE A 413 3.26 11.96 6.81
N ASP A 414 2.20 12.49 7.38
CA ASP A 414 1.92 12.41 8.83
C ASP A 414 1.42 11.01 9.23
N GLY A 415 2.32 10.03 9.22
CA GLY A 415 2.04 8.64 9.53
C GLY A 415 3.18 7.70 9.15
N ASP A 416 2.97 6.40 9.37
CA ASP A 416 3.92 5.37 8.95
C ASP A 416 3.77 5.10 7.45
N TRP A 417 4.86 5.21 6.68
CA TRP A 417 4.85 4.94 5.24
C TRP A 417 6.19 4.40 4.70
N GLU A 418 6.11 3.65 3.60
CA GLU A 418 7.24 3.01 2.94
C GLU A 418 7.29 3.40 1.45
N ALA A 419 8.45 3.82 0.96
CA ALA A 419 8.71 3.89 -0.48
C ALA A 419 9.39 2.62 -0.96
N CYS A 420 8.77 1.90 -1.89
CA CYS A 420 9.42 0.83 -2.62
C CYS A 420 9.95 1.35 -3.97
N GLN A 421 11.20 1.02 -4.27
CA GLN A 421 11.92 1.47 -5.47
C GLN A 421 12.64 0.32 -6.17
N THR A 422 12.83 0.48 -7.48
CA THR A 422 13.61 -0.42 -8.32
C THR A 422 14.99 0.15 -8.62
N LEU A 423 15.94 -0.75 -8.94
CA LEU A 423 17.28 -0.35 -9.35
C LEU A 423 17.35 0.16 -10.79
N ASN A 424 16.44 -0.28 -11.66
CA ASN A 424 16.50 0.00 -13.10
C ASN A 424 15.12 0.18 -13.77
N GLY A 425 14.07 0.42 -12.99
CA GLY A 425 12.70 0.61 -13.50
C GLY A 425 11.88 -0.67 -13.66
N THR A 426 12.38 -1.83 -13.21
CA THR A 426 11.63 -3.10 -13.21
C THR A 426 11.83 -3.88 -11.90
N TRP A 427 10.82 -4.65 -11.48
CA TRP A 427 10.90 -5.46 -10.26
C TRP A 427 11.55 -6.82 -10.56
N GLY A 428 11.02 -7.55 -11.54
CA GLY A 428 11.58 -8.82 -11.99
C GLY A 428 12.91 -8.67 -12.74
N TYR A 429 13.66 -9.77 -12.89
CA TYR A 429 14.89 -9.76 -13.66
C TYR A 429 14.62 -9.54 -15.16
N SER A 430 15.34 -8.59 -15.76
CA SER A 430 15.39 -8.38 -17.21
C SER A 430 16.84 -8.49 -17.68
N ALA A 431 17.09 -9.31 -18.70
CA ALA A 431 18.44 -9.45 -19.27
C ALA A 431 18.87 -8.22 -20.07
N ASP A 432 17.91 -7.52 -20.69
CA ASP A 432 18.17 -6.39 -21.58
C ASP A 432 18.13 -5.03 -20.88
N ASN A 433 17.47 -4.92 -19.72
CA ASN A 433 17.33 -3.63 -19.04
C ASN A 433 18.60 -3.22 -18.28
N GLN A 434 19.41 -2.39 -18.92
CA GLN A 434 20.63 -1.82 -18.36
C GLN A 434 20.48 -0.38 -17.83
N LYS A 435 19.25 0.10 -17.62
CA LYS A 435 18.97 1.47 -17.13
C LYS A 435 19.16 1.58 -15.61
N TRP A 436 20.33 1.19 -15.11
CA TRP A 436 20.65 1.18 -13.69
C TRP A 436 20.76 2.60 -13.12
N LYS A 437 20.09 2.83 -11.99
CA LYS A 437 20.37 3.98 -11.11
C LYS A 437 21.79 3.88 -10.57
N THR A 438 22.39 5.02 -10.31
CA THR A 438 23.69 5.13 -9.65
C THR A 438 23.55 4.91 -8.14
N SER A 439 24.65 4.59 -7.45
CA SER A 439 24.65 4.52 -5.99
C SER A 439 24.41 5.87 -5.32
N GLU A 440 24.79 6.96 -5.98
CA GLU A 440 24.49 8.33 -5.54
C GLU A 440 22.98 8.58 -5.50
N GLU A 441 22.28 8.34 -6.62
CA GLU A 441 20.83 8.47 -6.70
C GLU A 441 20.13 7.61 -5.63
N LEU A 442 20.55 6.35 -5.45
CA LEU A 442 19.95 5.44 -4.48
C LEU A 442 20.18 5.87 -3.02
N ILE A 443 21.35 6.44 -2.71
CA ILE A 443 21.64 6.96 -1.37
C ILE A 443 20.83 8.25 -1.12
N HIS A 444 20.70 9.13 -2.12
CA HIS A 444 19.84 10.31 -2.02
C HIS A 444 18.37 9.92 -1.85
N GLU A 445 17.87 8.92 -2.59
CA GLU A 445 16.51 8.39 -2.41
C GLU A 445 16.28 7.87 -0.98
N LEU A 446 17.22 7.08 -0.45
CA LEU A 446 17.16 6.61 0.95
C LEU A 446 17.10 7.79 1.93
N VAL A 447 17.97 8.78 1.76
CA VAL A 447 18.04 9.95 2.64
C VAL A 447 16.76 10.79 2.55
N ASP A 448 16.25 11.04 1.33
CA ASP A 448 15.01 11.78 1.08
C ASP A 448 13.81 11.11 1.74
N VAL A 449 13.70 9.78 1.62
CA VAL A 449 12.62 9.01 2.26
C VAL A 449 12.68 9.13 3.77
N VAL A 450 13.87 8.97 4.36
CA VAL A 450 14.06 9.01 5.81
C VAL A 450 13.85 10.41 6.38
N SER A 451 14.33 11.46 5.71
CA SER A 451 14.11 12.85 6.11
C SER A 451 12.64 13.26 6.01
N ARG A 452 11.85 12.55 5.21
CA ARG A 452 10.39 12.72 5.09
C ARG A 452 9.60 11.73 5.98
N GLY A 453 10.28 11.01 6.86
CA GLY A 453 9.69 10.16 7.90
C GLY A 453 9.41 8.72 7.48
N GLY A 454 9.65 8.35 6.22
CA GLY A 454 9.35 7.03 5.69
C GLY A 454 10.43 5.98 5.93
N ASN A 455 10.16 4.79 5.38
CA ASN A 455 11.11 3.70 5.20
C ASN A 455 11.36 3.44 3.71
N PHE A 456 12.57 3.03 3.37
CA PHE A 456 13.00 2.76 1.99
C PHE A 456 13.13 1.25 1.77
N LEU A 457 12.42 0.72 0.77
CA LEU A 457 12.44 -0.69 0.38
C LEU A 457 12.99 -0.83 -1.04
N LEU A 458 14.25 -1.22 -1.18
CA LEU A 458 14.95 -1.26 -2.46
C LEU A 458 14.97 -2.68 -3.05
N ASN A 459 14.58 -2.82 -4.32
CA ASN A 459 14.42 -4.13 -4.95
C ASN A 459 15.70 -4.72 -5.56
N ILE A 460 15.81 -6.04 -5.53
CA ILE A 460 16.60 -6.84 -6.47
C ILE A 460 15.69 -7.80 -7.25
N GLY A 461 16.04 -8.04 -8.52
CA GLY A 461 15.46 -9.11 -9.34
C GLY A 461 16.50 -10.19 -9.63
N PRO A 462 16.53 -11.30 -8.85
CA PRO A 462 17.45 -12.40 -9.11
C PRO A 462 17.20 -13.07 -10.47
N LYS A 463 18.29 -13.54 -11.10
CA LYS A 463 18.26 -14.30 -12.35
C LYS A 463 17.57 -15.65 -12.16
N SER A 464 17.24 -16.33 -13.25
CA SER A 464 16.63 -17.67 -13.24
C SER A 464 17.21 -18.66 -12.23
N ASP A 465 18.54 -18.70 -12.08
CA ASP A 465 19.23 -19.61 -11.18
C ASP A 465 19.25 -19.18 -9.71
N GLY A 466 18.70 -18.00 -9.42
CA GLY A 466 18.71 -17.35 -8.12
C GLY A 466 19.95 -16.49 -7.88
N SER A 467 20.92 -16.45 -8.79
CA SER A 467 22.06 -15.54 -8.66
C SER A 467 21.62 -14.08 -8.79
N ILE A 468 22.24 -13.20 -8.01
CA ILE A 468 21.95 -11.76 -8.05
C ILE A 468 22.72 -11.15 -9.25
N PRO A 469 22.13 -10.27 -10.06
CA PRO A 469 22.87 -9.51 -11.07
C PRO A 469 24.05 -8.76 -10.44
N GLU A 470 25.21 -8.78 -11.10
CA GLU A 470 26.46 -8.20 -10.57
C GLU A 470 26.31 -6.72 -10.24
N GLU A 471 25.56 -6.00 -11.07
CA GLU A 471 25.30 -4.57 -10.87
C GLU A 471 24.44 -4.30 -9.63
N SER A 472 23.45 -5.16 -9.35
CA SER A 472 22.70 -5.09 -8.10
C SER A 472 23.60 -5.31 -6.88
N ILE A 473 24.54 -6.27 -6.96
CA ILE A 473 25.54 -6.49 -5.89
C ILE A 473 26.41 -5.25 -5.69
N ARG A 474 26.91 -4.66 -6.80
CA ARG A 474 27.75 -3.45 -6.76
C ARG A 474 27.04 -2.30 -6.06
N LEU A 475 25.81 -1.99 -6.48
CA LEU A 475 25.01 -0.89 -5.94
C LEU A 475 24.71 -1.09 -4.44
N PHE A 476 24.27 -2.28 -4.03
CA PHE A 476 24.01 -2.57 -2.61
C PHE A 476 25.28 -2.51 -1.75
N LYS A 477 26.43 -2.95 -2.27
CA LYS A 477 27.71 -2.84 -1.55
C LYS A 477 28.18 -1.39 -1.41
N GLU A 478 27.96 -0.56 -2.42
CA GLU A 478 28.27 0.88 -2.35
C GLU A 478 27.36 1.60 -1.33
N ILE A 479 26.06 1.28 -1.31
CA ILE A 479 25.14 1.72 -0.25
C ILE A 479 25.65 1.28 1.11
N GLY A 480 26.00 -0.01 1.26
CA GLY A 480 26.54 -0.56 2.50
C GLY A 480 27.81 0.14 3.00
N LYS A 481 28.72 0.50 2.08
CA LYS A 481 29.94 1.27 2.41
C LYS A 481 29.59 2.64 3.00
N TRP A 482 28.62 3.34 2.42
CA TRP A 482 28.15 4.62 2.95
C TRP A 482 27.43 4.45 4.30
N MET A 483 26.50 3.49 4.38
CA MET A 483 25.74 3.17 5.60
C MET A 483 26.62 2.77 6.78
N LYS A 484 27.73 2.07 6.55
CA LYS A 484 28.70 1.73 7.61
C LYS A 484 29.26 2.96 8.32
N THR A 485 29.40 4.06 7.61
CA THR A 485 29.94 5.32 8.14
C THR A 485 28.83 6.23 8.65
N ASN A 486 27.73 6.32 7.90
CA ASN A 486 26.72 7.36 8.08
C ASN A 486 25.38 6.84 8.61
N GLY A 487 25.27 5.55 8.90
CA GLY A 487 24.01 4.91 9.29
C GLY A 487 23.37 5.47 10.55
N GLU A 488 24.12 6.14 11.43
CA GLU A 488 23.54 6.81 12.62
C GLU A 488 22.57 7.95 12.24
N ALA A 489 22.78 8.59 11.08
CA ALA A 489 21.90 9.60 10.54
C ALA A 489 20.63 9.02 9.87
N ILE A 490 20.56 7.69 9.74
CA ILE A 490 19.44 6.96 9.17
C ILE A 490 18.68 6.20 10.26
N TYR A 491 19.34 5.30 10.98
CA TYR A 491 18.66 4.42 11.94
C TYR A 491 18.17 5.15 13.18
N GLY A 492 16.91 4.88 13.54
CA GLY A 492 16.26 5.47 14.71
C GLY A 492 15.99 6.97 14.59
N THR A 493 16.18 7.57 13.41
CA THR A 493 15.89 8.98 13.19
C THR A 493 14.42 9.19 12.81
N ARG A 494 14.01 10.46 12.81
CA ARG A 494 12.69 10.94 12.41
C ARG A 494 12.86 12.07 11.40
N ALA A 495 11.73 12.43 10.78
CA ALA A 495 11.66 13.44 9.75
C ALA A 495 12.30 14.77 10.16
N ASN A 496 12.70 15.52 9.14
CA ASN A 496 13.08 16.92 9.20
C ASN A 496 12.12 17.68 10.14
N PRO A 497 12.63 18.32 11.21
CA PRO A 497 11.79 19.06 12.14
C PRO A 497 11.36 20.45 11.64
N PHE A 498 11.85 20.89 10.48
CA PHE A 498 11.58 22.22 9.94
C PHE A 498 10.47 22.20 8.90
N ASP A 499 9.66 23.26 8.85
CA ASP A 499 8.60 23.45 7.84
C ASP A 499 9.15 23.86 6.46
N LYS A 500 10.42 23.54 6.18
CA LYS A 500 11.07 23.81 4.91
C LYS A 500 12.08 22.72 4.55
N GLU A 501 12.25 22.51 3.26
CA GLU A 501 13.35 21.74 2.69
C GLU A 501 14.58 22.63 2.46
N PHE A 502 15.74 22.00 2.29
CA PHE A 502 17.01 22.69 2.10
C PHE A 502 17.63 22.28 0.75
N GLU A 503 18.15 23.26 0.01
CA GLU A 503 18.73 23.00 -1.32
C GLU A 503 20.03 22.18 -1.26
N TRP A 504 20.80 22.31 -0.18
CA TRP A 504 22.10 21.64 -0.02
C TRP A 504 22.00 20.15 0.35
N GLY A 505 20.82 19.66 0.72
CA GLY A 505 20.63 18.29 1.18
C GLY A 505 19.41 18.10 2.07
N ARG A 506 19.52 17.24 3.09
CA ARG A 506 18.42 16.86 3.98
C ARG A 506 18.82 16.88 5.45
N ILE A 507 17.80 16.86 6.30
CA ILE A 507 17.96 16.77 7.75
C ILE A 507 17.14 15.60 8.29
N THR A 508 17.77 14.83 9.18
CA THR A 508 17.07 13.88 10.04
C THR A 508 17.30 14.25 11.50
N ARG A 509 16.35 13.94 12.38
CA ARG A 509 16.48 14.18 13.82
C ARG A 509 16.51 12.89 14.61
N LYS A 510 17.21 12.87 15.72
CA LYS A 510 17.21 11.74 16.67
C LYS A 510 17.07 12.28 18.08
N GLY A 511 16.00 11.88 18.76
CA GLY A 511 15.65 12.45 20.05
C GLY A 511 15.32 13.95 19.97
N ASP A 512 15.56 14.65 21.08
CA ASP A 512 15.43 16.09 21.26
C ASP A 512 16.80 16.82 21.26
N ASP A 513 17.89 16.08 21.00
CA ASP A 513 19.25 16.56 21.17
C ASP A 513 20.18 16.30 19.97
N ARG A 514 19.70 15.71 18.87
CA ARG A 514 20.52 15.49 17.68
C ARG A 514 19.81 15.84 16.37
N LEU A 515 20.55 16.55 15.51
CA LEU A 515 20.22 16.78 14.11
C LEU A 515 21.37 16.28 13.24
N TYR A 516 21.06 15.57 12.17
CA TYR A 516 22.04 15.16 11.16
C TYR A 516 21.79 15.94 9.89
N LEU A 517 22.79 16.70 9.45
CA LEU A 517 22.79 17.45 8.20
C LEU A 517 23.46 16.55 7.16
N ILE A 518 22.66 16.00 6.25
CA ILE A 518 23.10 15.08 5.21
C ILE A 518 23.18 15.89 3.91
N MET A 519 24.39 16.31 3.57
CA MET A 519 24.64 17.26 2.49
C MET A 519 24.98 16.51 1.20
N TYR A 520 24.25 16.79 0.12
CA TYR A 520 24.49 16.25 -1.22
C TYR A 520 25.58 17.04 -1.95
N GLY A 521 25.73 18.31 -1.61
CA GLY A 521 26.77 19.17 -2.16
C GLY A 521 27.15 20.27 -1.18
N LYS A 522 28.30 20.90 -1.44
CA LYS A 522 28.77 22.02 -0.63
C LYS A 522 27.96 23.28 -0.96
N PRO A 523 27.35 23.96 0.03
CA PRO A 523 26.73 25.26 -0.20
C PRO A 523 27.77 26.27 -0.71
N GLU A 524 27.41 27.09 -1.71
CA GLU A 524 28.31 28.10 -2.27
C GLU A 524 28.81 29.09 -1.22
N SER A 525 27.95 29.46 -0.26
CA SER A 525 28.28 30.34 0.86
C SER A 525 29.30 29.73 1.84
N GLY A 526 29.51 28.41 1.79
CA GLY A 526 30.24 27.65 2.81
C GLY A 526 29.53 27.61 4.17
N LYS A 527 28.28 28.07 4.27
CA LYS A 527 27.52 28.16 5.51
C LYS A 527 26.12 27.55 5.35
N ILE A 528 25.65 26.88 6.40
CA ILE A 528 24.29 26.37 6.51
C ILE A 528 23.60 27.11 7.64
N GLU A 529 22.40 27.60 7.38
CA GLU A 529 21.59 28.34 8.34
C GLU A 529 20.32 27.55 8.70
N LEU A 530 20.17 27.20 9.97
CA LEU A 530 19.02 26.47 10.49
C LEU A 530 18.16 27.39 11.37
N PRO A 531 16.83 27.43 11.20
CA PRO A 531 15.92 28.21 12.02
C PRO A 531 15.64 27.49 13.34
N CYS A 532 16.66 27.43 14.19
CA CYS A 532 16.59 26.90 15.54
C CYS A 532 17.69 27.52 16.40
N THR A 533 17.48 27.43 17.71
CA THR A 533 18.50 27.75 18.71
C THR A 533 18.82 26.52 19.55
N PHE A 534 20.05 26.45 20.03
CA PHE A 534 20.50 25.43 20.96
C PHE A 534 20.75 26.06 22.34
N ASP A 535 20.61 25.26 23.39
CA ASP A 535 21.00 25.66 24.75
C ASP A 535 22.41 26.29 24.73
N LYS A 536 22.54 27.50 25.30
CA LYS A 536 23.76 28.31 25.22
C LYS A 536 25.01 27.52 25.62
N GLY A 537 25.99 27.44 24.70
CA GLY A 537 27.27 26.76 24.91
C GLY A 537 27.22 25.22 24.87
N LYS A 538 26.08 24.63 24.51
CA LYS A 538 25.88 23.17 24.52
C LYS A 538 25.84 22.51 23.14
N VAL A 539 25.84 23.29 22.04
CA VAL A 539 25.90 22.71 20.69
C VAL A 539 27.32 22.29 20.33
N LYS A 540 27.46 21.04 19.89
CA LYS A 540 28.67 20.52 19.26
C LYS A 540 28.33 20.15 17.83
N ALA A 541 29.18 20.54 16.90
CA ALA A 541 29.06 20.15 15.51
C ALA A 541 30.30 19.34 15.10
N SER A 542 30.09 18.19 14.49
CA SER A 542 31.18 17.34 14.00
C SER A 542 30.78 16.55 12.78
N MET A 543 31.74 16.31 11.91
CA MET A 543 31.60 15.33 10.83
C MET A 543 31.37 13.95 11.44
N LEU A 544 30.32 13.25 10.99
CA LEU A 544 30.04 11.89 11.46
C LEU A 544 31.18 10.93 11.04
N HIS A 545 31.75 11.18 9.85
CA HIS A 545 33.00 10.54 9.45
C HIS A 545 34.22 11.25 10.07
N GLY A 546 35.04 10.52 10.83
CA GLY A 546 36.31 11.01 11.35
C GLY A 546 36.21 11.99 12.53
N ASN A 547 35.00 12.33 12.99
CA ASN A 547 34.74 13.17 14.17
C ASN A 547 35.45 14.54 14.14
N LYS A 548 35.70 15.08 12.93
CA LYS A 548 36.31 16.41 12.79
C LYS A 548 35.32 17.47 13.22
N ALA A 549 35.72 18.33 14.16
CA ALA A 549 34.88 19.43 14.63
C ALA A 549 34.53 20.38 13.46
N VAL A 550 33.29 20.82 13.43
CA VAL A 550 32.75 21.82 12.50
C VAL A 550 32.40 23.05 13.33
N LYS A 551 32.70 24.24 12.79
CA LYS A 551 32.43 25.47 13.53
C LYS A 551 30.93 25.78 13.49
N VAL A 552 30.37 26.10 14.64
CA VAL A 552 28.95 26.45 14.81
C VAL A 552 28.84 27.75 15.60
N GLU A 553 27.97 28.65 15.14
CA GLU A 553 27.67 29.93 15.75
C GLU A 553 26.15 30.04 15.99
N GLN A 554 25.77 30.65 17.11
CA GLN A 554 24.36 30.89 17.47
C GLN A 554 24.06 32.38 17.30
N ASP A 555 23.05 32.70 16.49
CA ASP A 555 22.48 34.04 16.37
C ASP A 555 21.14 34.04 17.12
N ALA A 556 21.19 34.42 18.40
CA ALA A 556 20.03 34.45 19.27
C ALA A 556 19.02 35.54 18.89
N GLU A 557 19.45 36.60 18.20
CA GLU A 557 18.56 37.69 17.79
C GLU A 557 17.67 37.26 16.62
N ARG A 558 18.22 36.45 15.71
CA ARG A 558 17.49 35.91 14.55
C ARG A 558 16.89 34.51 14.78
N ASN A 559 17.14 33.92 15.95
CA ASN A 559 16.79 32.53 16.25
C ASN A 559 17.40 31.54 15.22
N MET A 560 18.69 31.72 14.92
CA MET A 560 19.40 30.95 13.89
C MET A 560 20.63 30.23 14.44
N CYS A 561 20.86 29.01 13.95
CA CYS A 561 22.09 28.26 14.13
C CYS A 561 22.85 28.25 12.80
N VAL A 562 24.07 28.76 12.78
CA VAL A 562 24.92 28.86 11.59
C VAL A 562 26.06 27.85 11.68
N ILE A 563 26.17 26.96 10.70
CA ILE A 563 27.18 25.91 10.62
C ILE A 563 28.13 26.28 9.48
N ASP A 564 29.42 26.46 9.80
CA ASP A 564 30.46 26.78 8.83
C ASP A 564 31.10 25.48 8.30
N VAL A 565 30.71 25.13 7.07
CA VAL A 565 31.18 23.94 6.35
C VAL A 565 32.25 24.28 5.31
N SER A 566 32.82 25.50 5.35
CA SER A 566 33.83 25.94 4.38
C SER A 566 35.09 25.05 4.38
N SER A 567 35.46 24.53 5.54
CA SER A 567 36.64 23.66 5.76
C SER A 567 36.32 22.16 5.78
N VAL A 568 35.06 21.79 5.52
CA VAL A 568 34.62 20.40 5.43
C VAL A 568 35.03 19.84 4.07
N GLN A 569 35.66 18.66 4.10
CA GLN A 569 35.88 17.86 2.90
C GLN A 569 34.60 17.08 2.60
N PHE A 570 34.03 17.32 1.42
CA PHE A 570 32.85 16.62 0.96
C PHE A 570 33.27 15.29 0.34
N ASN A 571 32.65 14.22 0.81
CA ASN A 571 32.76 12.88 0.27
C ASN A 571 31.46 12.52 -0.45
N GLU A 572 31.61 11.95 -1.64
CA GLU A 572 30.50 11.37 -2.38
C GLU A 572 29.96 10.11 -1.68
N PRO A 573 28.67 9.79 -1.83
CA PRO A 573 27.63 10.61 -2.48
C PRO A 573 26.92 11.61 -1.56
N ALA A 574 27.19 11.55 -0.25
CA ALA A 574 26.64 12.51 0.71
C ALA A 574 27.53 12.59 1.96
N THR A 575 27.70 13.80 2.48
CA THR A 575 28.51 14.10 3.67
C THR A 575 27.63 14.43 4.85
N VAL A 576 27.90 13.84 6.02
CA VAL A 576 27.08 14.02 7.21
C VAL A 576 27.79 14.82 8.29
N VAL A 577 27.14 15.87 8.77
CA VAL A 577 27.49 16.61 9.99
C VAL A 577 26.43 16.34 11.05
N GLU A 578 26.87 15.92 12.23
CA GLU A 578 26.04 15.80 13.41
C GLU A 578 26.09 17.11 14.21
N LEU A 579 24.91 17.62 14.58
CA LEU A 579 24.74 18.61 15.63
C LEU A 579 24.21 17.91 16.88
N GLN A 580 24.91 18.06 17.99
CA GLN A 580 24.54 17.51 19.29
C GLN A 580 24.29 18.64 20.30
N GLY A 581 23.13 18.64 20.92
CA GLY A 581 22.69 19.57 21.96
C GLY A 581 21.17 19.74 21.92
N LYS A 582 20.56 20.09 23.06
CA LYS A 582 19.13 20.41 23.10
C LYS A 582 18.84 21.64 22.25
N TRP A 583 17.81 21.56 21.41
CA TRP A 583 17.42 22.63 20.49
C TRP A 583 15.92 22.93 20.57
N SER A 584 15.56 24.13 20.13
CA SER A 584 14.18 24.61 19.98
C SER A 584 14.02 25.34 18.65
N LEU A 585 12.84 25.19 18.03
CA LEU A 585 12.45 25.91 16.83
C LEU A 585 12.21 27.39 17.11
#